data_AF-A0A930HSY5-F1
#
_entry.id   AF-A0A930HSY5-F1
#
_cell.length_a   1.000
_cell.length_b   1.000
_cell.length_c   1.000
_cell.angle_alpha   90.00
_cell.angle_beta   90.00
_cell.angle_gamma   90.00
#
_symmetry.space_group_name_H-M   'P 1'
#
loop_
_entity.id
_entity.type
_entity.pdbx_description
1 polymer ?
#
loop_
_entity_poly.entity_id
_entity_poly.type
_entity_poly.pdbx_seq_one_letter_code
_entity_poly.pdbx_strand_id
1 'polypeptide(L)'
;MSYTLPLGAPMRRALSLSLSLLLLAGCSARDNGLPLPKPQPKEGSSTLHLSVRAPRSVALRGLDEEDPMLQISTLHFAFYSEATQLSTQLREVKVTSADQLKDINLSLPEGAYKLVVVANATRPLLEQIAIGRPLNAVSGYMTLFVDGLSTASGSKLTVSQLNEQGAISVPASAFGASTPQLQVTLEPALARVFVYGEPELPSGVTRGSAPADYLVTGVTRYTAPLRPLGLLRSGVKETAGDGSAAADRYPSSYLYEKWSTAAPTNFGEYLAHYTQDMILGRTSVVLPRAAFLANEAAFDAARKSQPYYIRETTVPPTAYLVGGVPTVILRFPYIPAGLSLQGDEGWFSFDGLYYAEHELRQIIKTGKADNARLQQAVQEAALTEGSLSAPFESHGISFHHRGYCYYTIPIRHFDDSEAPEKTAHGRYGLVRGNEYRIHLTRILRPGSALPPDLSKDQRPLTEERDLRSVVHVRPVVTRSHEAHL
;
A
#
# COMPACT_ATOMS: atom_id res chain seq x y z
N MET A 1 -60.55 -9.00 -48.32
CA MET A 1 -59.93 -8.43 -49.55
C MET A 1 -58.69 -7.67 -49.09
N SER A 2 -57.47 -7.99 -49.54
CA SER A 2 -56.94 -8.01 -50.93
C SER A 2 -56.69 -6.59 -51.45
N TYR A 3 -55.57 -6.25 -52.10
CA TYR A 3 -54.23 -6.88 -52.25
C TYR A 3 -53.36 -5.84 -52.99
N THR A 4 -52.08 -5.63 -52.67
CA THR A 4 -51.17 -4.88 -53.60
C THR A 4 -49.67 -5.18 -53.42
N LEU A 5 -49.22 -6.17 -54.18
CA LEU A 5 -47.90 -6.39 -54.78
C LEU A 5 -48.19 -6.91 -56.21
N PRO A 6 -47.23 -7.10 -57.14
CA PRO A 6 -45.77 -6.99 -57.04
C PRO A 6 -45.28 -5.73 -57.82
N LEU A 7 -44.29 -5.64 -58.73
CA LEU A 7 -43.39 -6.59 -59.39
C LEU A 7 -42.14 -5.87 -59.94
N GLY A 8 -40.95 -6.45 -59.74
CA GLY A 8 -39.73 -6.13 -60.48
C GLY A 8 -39.05 -7.43 -60.93
N ALA A 9 -38.62 -7.49 -62.20
CA ALA A 9 -38.20 -8.72 -62.89
C ALA A 9 -36.71 -8.62 -63.35
N PRO A 10 -36.05 -9.67 -63.88
CA PRO A 10 -34.83 -10.15 -63.24
C PRO A 10 -33.59 -10.21 -64.14
N MET A 11 -32.39 -10.32 -63.54
CA MET A 11 -31.22 -10.87 -64.25
C MET A 11 -30.34 -11.75 -63.35
N ARG A 12 -29.83 -12.84 -63.95
CA ARG A 12 -29.07 -13.92 -63.30
C ARG A 12 -27.63 -13.49 -63.02
N ARG A 13 -27.06 -13.86 -61.87
CA ARG A 13 -25.61 -14.12 -61.72
C ARG A 13 -25.32 -15.33 -60.82
N ALA A 14 -24.12 -15.87 -61.01
CA ALA A 14 -23.66 -17.20 -60.63
C ALA A 14 -23.82 -17.61 -59.16
N LEU A 15 -24.04 -18.91 -58.96
CA LEU A 15 -23.84 -19.60 -57.69
C LEU A 15 -22.33 -19.75 -57.44
N SER A 16 -21.83 -19.31 -56.28
CA SER A 16 -20.46 -19.63 -55.82
C SER A 16 -20.50 -20.11 -54.37
N LEU A 17 -20.35 -21.42 -54.19
CA LEU A 17 -20.35 -22.05 -52.87
C LEU A 17 -19.04 -21.66 -52.15
N SER A 18 -19.15 -20.91 -51.06
CA SER A 18 -18.02 -20.59 -50.17
C SER A 18 -18.39 -20.99 -48.73
N LEU A 19 -17.79 -22.10 -48.28
CA LEU A 19 -18.13 -22.75 -47.02
C LEU A 19 -17.59 -21.94 -45.84
N SER A 20 -18.48 -21.25 -45.11
CA SER A 20 -18.11 -20.40 -43.98
C SER A 20 -17.84 -21.23 -42.72
N LEU A 21 -16.61 -21.75 -42.58
CA LEU A 21 -16.13 -22.28 -41.30
C LEU A 21 -16.00 -21.13 -40.28
N LEU A 22 -16.77 -21.19 -39.19
CA LEU A 22 -16.50 -20.37 -38.00
C LEU A 22 -15.23 -20.91 -37.31
N LEU A 23 -14.09 -20.29 -37.62
CA LEU A 23 -12.87 -20.47 -36.83
C LEU A 23 -12.96 -19.64 -35.54
N LEU A 24 -13.14 -20.34 -34.41
CA LEU A 24 -12.98 -19.78 -33.07
C LEU A 24 -11.53 -19.36 -32.83
N ALA A 25 -11.19 -18.13 -33.21
CA ALA A 25 -9.90 -17.52 -32.94
C ALA A 25 -9.79 -17.17 -31.44
N GLY A 26 -9.38 -18.13 -30.62
CA GLY A 26 -9.05 -17.88 -29.22
C GLY A 26 -7.93 -16.83 -29.10
N CYS A 27 -8.17 -15.80 -28.29
CA CYS A 27 -7.20 -14.72 -28.06
C CYS A 27 -6.02 -15.21 -27.21
N SER A 28 -5.07 -15.91 -27.85
CA SER A 28 -3.75 -16.14 -27.26
C SER A 28 -3.02 -14.81 -27.13
N ALA A 29 -2.51 -14.53 -25.92
CA ALA A 29 -1.72 -13.34 -25.66
C ALA A 29 -0.41 -13.42 -26.45
N ARG A 30 -0.32 -12.69 -27.57
CA ARG A 30 0.96 -12.53 -28.29
C ARG A 30 1.81 -11.51 -27.57
N ASP A 31 2.78 -12.04 -26.82
CA ASP A 31 3.77 -11.34 -26.02
C ASP A 31 4.83 -10.60 -26.87
N ASN A 32 4.33 -9.70 -27.73
CA ASN A 32 5.15 -8.82 -28.56
C ASN A 32 5.31 -7.47 -27.84
N GLY A 33 6.23 -7.43 -26.88
CA GLY A 33 6.62 -6.17 -26.23
C GLY A 33 7.06 -5.10 -27.24
N LEU A 34 6.69 -3.84 -26.99
CA LEU A 34 7.23 -2.72 -27.76
C LEU A 34 8.75 -2.70 -27.64
N PRO A 35 9.51 -2.80 -28.73
CA PRO A 35 10.97 -2.81 -28.64
C PRO A 35 11.46 -1.43 -28.18
N LEU A 36 12.02 -1.38 -26.97
CA LEU A 36 12.77 -0.21 -26.51
C LEU A 36 13.85 0.12 -27.55
N PRO A 37 13.99 1.37 -28.01
CA PRO A 37 15.00 1.74 -29.00
C PRO A 37 16.40 1.39 -28.49
N LYS A 38 17.03 0.38 -29.10
CA LYS A 38 18.40 -0.04 -28.76
C LYS A 38 19.36 1.12 -29.05
N PRO A 39 20.08 1.68 -28.06
CA PRO A 39 21.03 2.74 -28.32
C PRO A 39 22.19 2.19 -29.17
N GLN A 40 22.37 2.73 -30.38
CA GLN A 40 23.63 2.59 -31.09
C GLN A 40 24.64 3.59 -30.51
N PRO A 41 25.89 3.19 -30.25
CA PRO A 41 26.97 4.14 -30.03
C PRO A 41 27.14 4.98 -31.30
N LYS A 42 26.93 6.29 -31.20
CA LYS A 42 27.41 7.24 -32.19
C LYS A 42 28.86 7.61 -31.87
N GLU A 43 29.58 8.02 -32.90
CA GLU A 43 30.83 8.77 -32.75
C GLU A 43 30.60 9.96 -31.79
N GLY A 44 31.54 10.20 -30.87
CA GLY A 44 31.39 11.21 -29.81
C GLY A 44 30.65 10.74 -28.55
N SER A 45 30.44 9.44 -28.36
CA SER A 45 30.08 8.91 -27.02
C SER A 45 31.31 8.81 -26.11
N SER A 46 31.16 9.28 -24.88
CA SER A 46 32.17 9.18 -23.81
C SER A 46 31.66 8.28 -22.69
N THR A 47 32.54 7.85 -21.79
CA THR A 47 32.19 6.97 -20.65
C THR A 47 31.95 7.81 -19.40
N LEU A 48 30.80 7.60 -18.77
CA LEU A 48 30.48 8.09 -17.44
C LEU A 48 30.68 6.95 -16.43
N HIS A 49 31.47 7.20 -15.38
CA HIS A 49 31.66 6.30 -14.24
C HIS A 49 30.86 6.80 -13.04
N LEU A 50 30.03 5.93 -12.44
CA LEU A 50 29.25 6.25 -11.25
C LEU A 50 29.14 5.05 -10.30
N SER A 51 28.91 5.34 -9.02
CA SER A 51 28.58 4.34 -8.00
C SER A 51 27.09 4.39 -7.66
N VAL A 52 26.49 3.23 -7.40
CA VAL A 52 25.12 3.11 -6.89
C VAL A 52 25.16 2.53 -5.48
N ARG A 53 24.51 3.19 -4.53
CA ARG A 53 24.28 2.69 -3.18
C ARG A 53 22.82 2.27 -3.06
N ALA A 54 22.62 1.01 -2.68
CA ALA A 54 21.33 0.53 -2.18
C ALA A 54 20.93 1.33 -0.91
N PRO A 55 19.65 1.28 -0.50
CA PRO A 55 19.19 1.91 0.73
C PRO A 55 20.01 1.43 1.93
N ARG A 56 20.34 2.32 2.88
CA ARG A 56 21.17 1.96 4.05
C ARG A 56 20.48 0.87 4.90
N SER A 57 20.95 -0.37 4.82
CA SER A 57 20.78 -1.33 5.91
C SER A 57 21.72 -0.97 7.06
N VAL A 58 21.25 -1.17 8.30
CA VAL A 58 22.18 -1.63 9.34
C VAL A 58 22.35 -3.12 9.09
N ALA A 59 23.59 -3.56 8.92
CA ALA A 59 23.92 -4.96 8.63
C ALA A 59 23.50 -5.88 9.79
N LEU A 60 22.28 -6.40 9.72
CA LEU A 60 21.77 -7.44 10.60
C LEU A 60 22.24 -8.78 10.02
N ARG A 61 23.34 -9.31 10.56
CA ARG A 61 24.02 -10.53 10.10
C ARG A 61 23.02 -11.63 9.71
N GLY A 62 22.88 -11.89 8.41
CA GLY A 62 22.04 -12.95 7.86
C GLY A 62 20.72 -12.51 7.19
N LEU A 63 20.39 -11.21 7.13
CA LEU A 63 19.12 -10.73 6.53
C LEU A 63 19.28 -9.96 5.20
N ASP A 64 20.47 -9.48 4.84
CA ASP A 64 20.64 -8.49 3.76
C ASP A 64 20.38 -9.00 2.32
N GLU A 65 20.40 -10.31 2.05
CA GLU A 65 20.37 -10.85 0.67
C GLU A 65 18.97 -11.10 0.08
N GLU A 66 17.91 -11.22 0.89
CA GLU A 66 16.56 -11.63 0.42
C GLU A 66 15.45 -10.58 0.55
N ASP A 67 15.70 -9.39 1.10
CA ASP A 67 14.65 -8.37 1.25
C ASP A 67 14.32 -7.66 -0.09
N PRO A 68 13.07 -7.68 -0.59
CA PRO A 68 12.68 -6.99 -1.82
C PRO A 68 12.89 -5.47 -1.82
N MET A 69 13.03 -4.83 -0.65
CA MET A 69 13.40 -3.41 -0.52
C MET A 69 14.90 -3.15 -0.67
N LEU A 70 15.76 -4.16 -0.51
CA LEU A 70 17.21 -4.03 -0.67
C LEU A 70 17.70 -4.57 -2.01
N GLN A 71 17.11 -5.67 -2.52
CA GLN A 71 17.53 -6.31 -3.76
C GLN A 71 17.49 -5.35 -4.97
N ILE A 72 18.60 -5.25 -5.71
CA ILE A 72 18.70 -4.59 -7.01
C ILE A 72 19.06 -5.65 -8.05
N SER A 73 18.17 -5.89 -9.02
CA SER A 73 18.41 -6.88 -10.10
C SER A 73 18.52 -6.25 -11.49
N THR A 74 17.89 -5.10 -11.71
CA THR A 74 18.06 -4.25 -12.89
C THR A 74 18.12 -2.78 -12.47
N LEU A 75 18.85 -1.97 -13.24
CA LEU A 75 18.96 -0.52 -13.08
C LEU A 75 18.69 0.17 -14.42
N HIS A 76 17.83 1.18 -14.41
CA HIS A 76 17.52 1.99 -15.58
C HIS A 76 17.98 3.43 -15.32
N PHE A 77 18.89 3.93 -16.15
CA PHE A 77 19.48 5.26 -16.04
C PHE A 77 18.87 6.17 -17.10
N ALA A 78 18.01 7.10 -16.67
CA ALA A 78 17.34 8.07 -17.53
C ALA A 78 17.98 9.45 -17.39
N PHE A 79 18.58 9.93 -18.48
CA PHE A 79 19.29 11.20 -18.53
C PHE A 79 18.43 12.25 -19.23
N TYR A 80 17.96 13.22 -18.45
CA TYR A 80 17.16 14.34 -18.91
C TYR A 80 18.10 15.50 -19.28
N SER A 81 17.91 16.12 -20.45
CA SER A 81 18.69 17.32 -20.81
C SER A 81 18.35 18.46 -19.85
N GLU A 82 19.35 19.16 -19.31
CA GLU A 82 19.07 20.29 -18.40
C GLU A 82 18.29 21.42 -19.08
N ALA A 83 18.48 21.63 -20.38
CA ALA A 83 17.83 22.70 -21.15
C ALA A 83 16.34 22.45 -21.45
N THR A 84 15.93 21.19 -21.67
CA THR A 84 14.54 20.85 -22.04
C THR A 84 13.79 20.06 -20.98
N GLN A 85 14.50 19.54 -19.96
CA GLN A 85 13.98 18.60 -18.96
C GLN A 85 13.33 17.33 -19.56
N LEU A 86 13.63 16.99 -20.81
CA LEU A 86 13.19 15.75 -21.47
C LEU A 86 14.27 14.67 -21.38
N SER A 87 13.86 13.42 -21.15
CA SER A 87 14.70 12.22 -21.22
C SER A 87 15.27 12.09 -22.64
N THR A 88 16.60 12.14 -22.78
CA THR A 88 17.32 12.07 -24.06
C THR A 88 18.12 10.78 -24.23
N GLN A 89 18.51 10.14 -23.13
CA GLN A 89 19.20 8.86 -23.12
C GLN A 89 18.60 7.96 -22.03
N LEU A 90 18.41 6.69 -22.38
CA LEU A 90 18.09 5.62 -21.43
C LEU A 90 19.18 4.54 -21.54
N ARG A 91 19.61 3.96 -20.42
CA ARG A 91 20.48 2.77 -20.35
C ARG A 91 19.90 1.77 -19.37
N GLU A 92 19.98 0.48 -19.70
CA GLU A 92 19.66 -0.64 -18.81
C GLU A 92 20.98 -1.31 -18.39
N VAL A 93 21.11 -1.62 -17.10
CA VAL A 93 22.17 -2.47 -16.56
C VAL A 93 21.52 -3.58 -15.74
N LYS A 94 21.81 -4.84 -16.09
CA LYS A 94 21.45 -6.00 -15.25
C LYS A 94 22.52 -6.17 -14.19
N VAL A 95 22.09 -6.34 -12.94
CA VAL A 95 22.98 -6.43 -11.78
C VAL A 95 23.14 -7.90 -11.40
N THR A 96 24.37 -8.40 -11.43
CA THR A 96 24.70 -9.81 -11.12
C THR A 96 25.54 -9.96 -9.86
N SER A 97 26.14 -8.89 -9.33
CA SER A 97 26.81 -8.85 -8.03
C SER A 97 26.72 -7.47 -7.38
N ALA A 98 26.89 -7.40 -6.06
CA ALA A 98 26.97 -6.13 -5.34
C ALA A 98 28.24 -5.31 -5.69
N ASP A 99 29.32 -5.97 -6.11
CA ASP A 99 30.54 -5.29 -6.56
C ASP A 99 30.33 -4.45 -7.82
N GLN A 100 29.44 -4.89 -8.72
CA GLN A 100 29.06 -4.14 -9.92
C GLN A 100 28.43 -2.78 -9.59
N LEU A 101 27.87 -2.60 -8.39
CA LEU A 101 27.31 -1.31 -7.96
C LEU A 101 28.39 -0.29 -7.55
N LYS A 102 29.65 -0.72 -7.36
CA LYS A 102 30.75 0.16 -6.93
C LYS A 102 31.26 1.03 -8.08
N ASP A 103 31.26 0.52 -9.31
CA ASP A 103 31.62 1.26 -10.54
C ASP A 103 30.76 0.76 -11.71
N ILE A 104 29.87 1.62 -12.20
CA ILE A 104 28.98 1.36 -13.34
C ILE A 104 29.38 2.28 -14.48
N ASN A 105 29.79 1.65 -15.59
CA ASN A 105 30.33 2.33 -16.76
C ASN A 105 29.22 2.51 -17.82
N LEU A 106 28.87 3.75 -18.14
CA LEU A 106 27.78 4.06 -19.08
C LEU A 106 28.32 4.88 -20.26
N SER A 107 28.20 4.33 -21.48
CA SER A 107 28.57 5.04 -22.71
C SER A 107 27.39 5.85 -23.26
N LEU A 108 27.53 7.17 -23.31
CA LEU A 108 26.54 8.10 -23.87
C LEU A 108 27.23 9.40 -24.36
N PRO A 109 26.56 10.26 -25.15
CA PRO A 109 27.14 11.55 -25.53
C PRO A 109 27.47 12.40 -24.30
N GLU A 110 28.66 13.00 -24.30
CA GLU A 110 29.06 13.93 -23.24
C GLU A 110 28.12 15.15 -23.19
N GLY A 111 27.80 15.63 -21.98
CA GLY A 111 26.91 16.77 -21.79
C GLY A 111 26.46 16.95 -20.35
N ALA A 112 25.68 18.02 -20.12
CA ALA A 112 25.04 18.27 -18.84
C ALA A 112 23.63 17.65 -18.80
N TYR A 113 23.36 16.85 -17.77
CA TYR A 113 22.09 16.13 -17.60
C TYR A 113 21.58 16.18 -16.15
N LYS A 114 20.27 16.00 -15.96
CA LYS A 114 19.72 15.44 -14.72
C LYS A 114 19.55 13.93 -14.87
N LEU A 115 20.01 13.16 -13.89
CA LEU A 115 19.93 11.70 -13.89
C LEU A 115 18.92 11.20 -12.86
N VAL A 116 17.94 10.43 -13.32
CA VAL A 116 17.10 9.56 -12.48
C VAL A 116 17.48 8.11 -12.74
N VAL A 117 17.75 7.37 -11.68
CA VAL A 117 17.99 5.93 -11.71
C VAL A 117 16.79 5.22 -11.12
N VAL A 118 16.33 4.15 -11.78
CA VAL A 118 15.23 3.31 -11.31
C VAL A 118 15.69 1.85 -11.23
N ALA A 119 15.87 1.34 -10.02
CA ALA A 119 16.09 -0.09 -9.79
C ALA A 119 14.77 -0.86 -9.90
N ASN A 120 14.84 -2.10 -10.43
CA ASN A 120 13.69 -3.01 -10.57
C ASN A 120 12.45 -2.33 -11.16
N ALA A 121 12.62 -1.52 -12.22
CA ALA A 121 11.54 -0.68 -12.76
C ALA A 121 10.36 -1.53 -13.26
N THR A 122 9.16 -1.25 -12.75
CA THR A 122 7.92 -1.79 -13.30
C THR A 122 7.63 -1.19 -14.68
N ARG A 123 6.74 -1.82 -15.45
CA ARG A 123 6.30 -1.29 -16.75
C ARG A 123 5.72 0.14 -16.65
N PRO A 124 4.82 0.48 -15.70
CA PRO A 124 4.34 1.86 -15.56
C PRO A 124 5.44 2.89 -15.29
N LEU A 125 6.52 2.53 -14.58
CA LEU A 125 7.67 3.40 -14.36
C LEU A 125 8.56 3.54 -15.60
N LEU A 126 8.78 2.45 -16.35
CA LEU A 126 9.50 2.48 -17.63
C LEU A 126 8.83 3.42 -18.64
N GLU A 127 7.50 3.42 -18.68
CA GLU A 127 6.69 4.33 -19.51
C GLU A 127 6.77 5.81 -19.07
N GLN A 128 7.25 6.11 -17.85
CA GLN A 128 7.52 7.49 -17.41
C GLN A 128 8.95 7.97 -17.68
N ILE A 129 9.95 7.08 -17.68
CA ILE A 129 11.37 7.46 -17.89
C ILE A 129 11.84 7.33 -19.35
N ALA A 130 11.00 6.80 -20.23
CA ALA A 130 11.29 6.63 -21.65
C ALA A 130 11.77 7.92 -22.35
N ILE A 131 12.54 7.76 -23.43
CA ILE A 131 13.07 8.90 -24.21
C ILE A 131 11.92 9.77 -24.71
N GLY A 132 12.06 11.09 -24.58
CA GLY A 132 11.04 12.10 -24.87
C GLY A 132 10.09 12.41 -23.71
N ARG A 133 10.09 11.64 -22.62
CA ARG A 133 9.27 11.95 -21.43
C ARG A 133 9.92 13.07 -20.59
N PRO A 134 9.14 14.01 -20.03
CA PRO A 134 9.66 15.08 -19.18
C PRO A 134 9.97 14.61 -17.74
N LEU A 135 10.88 15.30 -17.04
CA LEU A 135 11.25 14.95 -15.66
C LEU A 135 10.07 15.01 -14.66
N ASN A 136 9.05 15.84 -14.94
CA ASN A 136 7.82 15.86 -14.13
C ASN A 136 6.93 14.62 -14.33
N ALA A 137 7.21 13.75 -15.32
CA ALA A 137 6.59 12.43 -15.42
C ALA A 137 7.05 11.46 -14.31
N VAL A 138 8.13 11.76 -13.59
CA VAL A 138 8.53 10.99 -12.39
C VAL A 138 8.59 11.81 -11.09
N SER A 139 8.77 13.13 -11.16
CA SER A 139 8.72 14.00 -9.97
C SER A 139 7.33 14.57 -9.66
N GLY A 140 6.37 14.49 -10.60
CA GLY A 140 4.98 14.89 -10.38
C GLY A 140 4.12 13.80 -9.76
N TYR A 141 3.07 14.20 -9.04
CA TYR A 141 2.10 13.30 -8.43
C TYR A 141 1.18 12.65 -9.48
N MET A 142 1.02 11.33 -9.42
CA MET A 142 0.18 10.56 -10.34
C MET A 142 -0.50 9.37 -9.64
N THR A 143 -1.57 8.83 -10.24
CA THR A 143 -2.21 7.60 -9.76
C THR A 143 -1.33 6.40 -10.06
N LEU A 144 -0.74 5.80 -9.02
CA LEU A 144 -0.05 4.52 -9.07
C LEU A 144 -0.56 3.63 -7.95
N PHE A 145 -0.72 2.34 -8.26
CA PHE A 145 -1.05 1.28 -7.30
C PHE A 145 0.22 0.52 -6.87
N VAL A 146 0.10 -0.50 -6.00
CA VAL A 146 1.26 -1.20 -5.42
C VAL A 146 2.01 -2.05 -6.45
N ASP A 147 1.29 -2.68 -7.37
CA ASP A 147 1.78 -3.34 -8.60
C ASP A 147 2.40 -2.34 -9.60
N GLY A 148 1.99 -1.08 -9.56
CA GLY A 148 2.67 0.02 -10.26
C GLY A 148 4.10 0.27 -9.76
N LEU A 149 4.47 -0.22 -8.57
CA LEU A 149 5.76 0.02 -7.89
C LEU A 149 6.45 -1.27 -7.40
N SER A 150 5.87 -2.44 -7.69
CA SER A 150 6.42 -3.75 -7.34
C SER A 150 5.95 -4.85 -8.30
N THR A 151 6.74 -5.91 -8.45
CA THR A 151 6.41 -7.07 -9.29
C THR A 151 6.41 -8.32 -8.43
N ALA A 152 5.26 -9.01 -8.34
CA ALA A 152 5.11 -10.31 -7.70
C ALA A 152 5.03 -11.42 -8.77
N SER A 153 5.83 -12.48 -8.63
CA SER A 153 5.83 -13.63 -9.54
C SER A 153 6.20 -14.90 -8.77
N GLY A 154 5.22 -15.76 -8.52
CA GLY A 154 5.39 -16.93 -7.65
C GLY A 154 5.76 -16.49 -6.23
N SER A 155 6.85 -17.04 -5.68
CA SER A 155 7.41 -16.68 -4.38
C SER A 155 8.36 -15.47 -4.41
N LYS A 156 8.62 -14.87 -5.58
CA LYS A 156 9.50 -13.70 -5.71
C LYS A 156 8.69 -12.41 -5.78
N LEU A 157 9.06 -11.45 -4.94
CA LEU A 157 8.64 -10.06 -5.00
C LEU A 157 9.86 -9.18 -5.26
N THR A 158 9.72 -8.14 -6.09
CA THR A 158 10.71 -7.06 -6.21
C THR A 158 10.02 -5.72 -6.05
N VAL A 159 10.63 -4.78 -5.31
CA VAL A 159 10.16 -3.39 -5.18
C VAL A 159 11.04 -2.48 -6.04
N SER A 160 10.44 -1.52 -6.73
CA SER A 160 11.20 -0.50 -7.47
C SER A 160 11.86 0.48 -6.50
N GLN A 161 13.09 0.93 -6.82
CA GLN A 161 13.83 1.92 -6.02
C GLN A 161 14.23 3.10 -6.91
N LEU A 162 14.23 4.33 -6.39
CA LEU A 162 14.59 5.55 -7.11
C LEU A 162 15.58 6.41 -6.30
N ASN A 163 16.21 7.42 -6.91
CA ASN A 163 17.15 8.31 -6.21
C ASN A 163 16.56 8.87 -4.89
N GLU A 164 17.30 8.77 -3.79
CA GLU A 164 16.80 9.12 -2.44
C GLU A 164 16.46 10.61 -2.25
N GLN A 165 16.99 11.50 -3.09
CA GLN A 165 16.84 12.96 -2.95
C GLN A 165 16.63 13.67 -4.30
N GLY A 166 15.85 13.05 -5.19
CA GLY A 166 15.52 13.62 -6.49
C GLY A 166 16.60 13.40 -7.57
N ALA A 167 16.46 14.06 -8.72
CA ALA A 167 17.33 13.85 -9.87
C ALA A 167 18.69 14.53 -9.66
N ILE A 168 19.79 13.78 -9.77
CA ILE A 168 21.13 14.31 -9.54
C ILE A 168 21.68 15.04 -10.77
N SER A 169 22.53 16.03 -10.56
CA SER A 169 23.23 16.73 -11.65
C SER A 169 24.41 15.90 -12.15
N VAL A 170 24.49 15.70 -13.47
CA VAL A 170 25.63 15.10 -14.18
C VAL A 170 26.30 16.21 -15.00
N PRO A 171 27.45 16.76 -14.57
CA PRO A 171 28.18 17.73 -15.38
C PRO A 171 28.93 17.03 -16.52
N ALA A 172 29.21 17.75 -17.62
CA ALA A 172 30.04 17.23 -18.71
C ALA A 172 31.43 16.76 -18.22
N SER A 173 31.99 17.43 -17.21
CA SER A 173 33.27 17.05 -16.58
C SER A 173 33.25 15.75 -15.76
N ALA A 174 32.11 15.06 -15.64
CA ALA A 174 32.06 13.71 -15.05
C ALA A 174 32.37 12.60 -16.09
N PHE A 175 32.42 12.94 -17.38
CA PHE A 175 32.76 12.04 -18.46
C PHE A 175 34.28 11.90 -18.63
N GLY A 176 34.74 10.77 -19.16
CA GLY A 176 36.17 10.51 -19.42
C GLY A 176 37.02 10.26 -18.18
N ALA A 177 36.47 10.40 -16.97
CA ALA A 177 37.11 9.99 -15.73
C ALA A 177 37.30 8.47 -15.67
N SER A 178 38.37 8.01 -15.04
CA SER A 178 38.72 6.58 -14.89
C SER A 178 38.17 5.90 -13.63
N THR A 179 37.38 6.63 -12.83
CA THR A 179 36.80 6.18 -11.55
C THR A 179 35.48 6.91 -11.27
N PRO A 180 34.56 6.34 -10.46
CA PRO A 180 33.29 6.97 -10.09
C PRO A 180 33.42 8.42 -9.58
N GLN A 181 32.94 9.38 -10.38
CA GLN A 181 32.83 10.79 -9.97
C GLN A 181 31.47 11.12 -9.36
N LEU A 182 30.47 10.23 -9.56
CA LEU A 182 29.11 10.41 -9.07
C LEU A 182 28.70 9.24 -8.16
N GLN A 183 27.78 9.55 -7.24
CA GLN A 183 27.16 8.58 -6.37
C GLN A 183 25.64 8.75 -6.38
N VAL A 184 24.93 7.67 -6.68
CA VAL A 184 23.47 7.60 -6.62
C VAL A 184 23.10 6.74 -5.43
N THR A 185 22.52 7.31 -4.37
CA THR A 185 21.83 6.50 -3.36
C THR A 185 20.39 6.31 -3.79
N LEU A 186 19.87 5.08 -3.63
CA LEU A 186 18.47 4.76 -3.91
C LEU A 186 17.67 4.58 -2.62
N GLU A 187 16.36 4.80 -2.71
CA GLU A 187 15.37 4.44 -1.71
C GLU A 187 14.21 3.64 -2.37
N PRO A 188 13.59 2.66 -1.69
CA PRO A 188 12.45 1.91 -2.21
C PRO A 188 11.23 2.82 -2.40
N ALA A 189 10.41 2.56 -3.42
CA ALA A 189 9.20 3.35 -3.71
C ALA A 189 7.98 3.03 -2.82
N LEU A 190 8.10 2.02 -1.94
CA LEU A 190 7.03 1.53 -1.06
C LEU A 190 7.50 1.49 0.40
N ALA A 191 6.56 1.59 1.33
CA ALA A 191 6.73 1.19 2.73
C ALA A 191 6.26 -0.27 2.92
N ARG A 192 6.61 -0.88 4.04
CA ARG A 192 6.11 -2.19 4.47
C ARG A 192 5.46 -2.09 5.85
N VAL A 193 4.32 -2.72 6.07
CA VAL A 193 3.63 -2.77 7.37
C VAL A 193 3.48 -4.24 7.78
N PHE A 194 3.75 -4.52 9.05
CA PHE A 194 3.48 -5.78 9.74
C PHE A 194 2.61 -5.49 10.97
N VAL A 195 1.64 -6.36 11.26
CA VAL A 195 0.87 -6.37 12.51
C VAL A 195 1.00 -7.77 13.09
N TYR A 196 1.45 -7.88 14.34
CA TYR A 196 1.91 -9.14 14.91
C TYR A 196 1.77 -9.22 16.43
N GLY A 197 1.90 -10.42 16.99
CA GLY A 197 1.91 -10.69 18.43
C GLY A 197 0.91 -11.77 18.83
N GLU A 198 0.89 -12.09 20.12
CA GLU A 198 -0.14 -12.93 20.75
C GLU A 198 -0.69 -12.15 21.96
N PRO A 199 -1.76 -11.35 21.79
CA PRO A 199 -2.17 -10.40 22.81
C PRO A 199 -2.75 -11.06 24.06
N GLU A 200 -2.46 -10.46 25.21
CA GLU A 200 -3.20 -10.72 26.44
C GLU A 200 -4.68 -10.37 26.25
N LEU A 201 -5.56 -11.26 26.72
CA LEU A 201 -7.01 -11.07 26.76
C LEU A 201 -7.50 -11.02 28.22
N PRO A 202 -8.67 -10.42 28.52
CA PRO A 202 -9.22 -10.38 29.87
C PRO A 202 -9.57 -11.78 30.39
N SER A 203 -9.65 -11.96 31.71
CA SER A 203 -9.95 -13.25 32.33
C SER A 203 -11.26 -13.86 31.77
N GLY A 204 -11.18 -15.08 31.26
CA GLY A 204 -12.30 -15.83 30.68
C GLY A 204 -12.60 -15.53 29.20
N VAL A 205 -12.02 -14.48 28.61
CA VAL A 205 -12.09 -14.18 27.18
C VAL A 205 -11.15 -15.11 26.42
N THR A 206 -11.52 -15.52 25.20
CA THR A 206 -10.67 -16.39 24.36
C THR A 206 -10.50 -15.85 22.94
N ARG A 207 -9.42 -16.29 22.28
CA ARG A 207 -9.18 -16.05 20.85
C ARG A 207 -9.88 -17.16 20.05
N GLY A 208 -10.73 -16.78 19.09
CA GLY A 208 -11.38 -17.75 18.19
C GLY A 208 -10.41 -18.35 17.17
N SER A 209 -10.78 -19.49 16.60
CA SER A 209 -9.96 -20.29 15.67
C SER A 209 -9.82 -19.69 14.26
N ALA A 210 -10.63 -18.69 13.92
CA ALA A 210 -10.63 -18.07 12.59
C ALA A 210 -9.35 -17.23 12.33
N PRO A 211 -8.85 -17.15 11.08
CA PRO A 211 -7.60 -16.43 10.80
C PRO A 211 -7.73 -14.92 11.01
N ALA A 212 -6.93 -14.37 11.91
CA ALA A 212 -6.80 -12.92 12.09
C ALA A 212 -6.03 -12.30 10.90
N ASP A 213 -6.51 -11.17 10.40
CA ASP A 213 -5.92 -10.46 9.27
C ASP A 213 -6.21 -8.96 9.35
N TYR A 214 -5.56 -8.18 8.50
CA TYR A 214 -5.74 -6.73 8.46
C TYR A 214 -5.52 -6.17 7.06
N LEU A 215 -5.81 -4.88 6.92
CA LEU A 215 -5.46 -4.06 5.77
C LEU A 215 -5.04 -2.66 6.24
N VAL A 216 -4.42 -1.88 5.36
CA VAL A 216 -4.18 -0.45 5.60
C VAL A 216 -5.11 0.36 4.71
N THR A 217 -5.75 1.38 5.29
CA THR A 217 -6.68 2.28 4.62
C THR A 217 -6.31 3.75 4.91
N GLY A 218 -6.91 4.72 4.22
CA GLY A 218 -6.49 6.12 4.31
C GLY A 218 -5.12 6.34 3.64
N VAL A 219 -4.87 5.63 2.54
CA VAL A 219 -3.61 5.69 1.75
C VAL A 219 -3.78 6.70 0.63
N THR A 220 -2.75 7.47 0.27
CA THR A 220 -2.83 8.49 -0.81
C THR A 220 -3.39 7.93 -2.12
N ARG A 221 -4.16 8.71 -2.88
CA ARG A 221 -4.47 8.37 -4.28
C ARG A 221 -3.32 8.67 -5.22
N TYR A 222 -2.52 9.68 -4.90
CA TYR A 222 -1.46 10.18 -5.78
C TYR A 222 -0.08 10.00 -5.17
N THR A 223 0.84 9.46 -5.96
CA THR A 223 2.22 9.17 -5.58
C THR A 223 3.13 9.78 -6.63
N ALA A 224 4.20 10.46 -6.20
CA ALA A 224 5.29 10.84 -7.09
C ALA A 224 6.35 9.71 -7.08
N PRO A 225 6.67 9.09 -8.22
CA PRO A 225 7.68 8.03 -8.30
C PRO A 225 9.01 8.42 -7.67
N LEU A 226 9.54 9.58 -8.05
CA LEU A 226 10.71 10.22 -7.48
C LEU A 226 10.25 11.07 -6.30
N ARG A 227 10.80 10.83 -5.11
CA ARG A 227 10.29 11.39 -3.86
C ARG A 227 10.40 12.91 -3.80
N PRO A 228 9.33 13.64 -3.47
CA PRO A 228 9.40 15.07 -3.20
C PRO A 228 10.09 15.33 -1.86
N LEU A 229 11.08 16.22 -1.86
CA LEU A 229 11.77 16.63 -0.63
C LEU A 229 10.78 17.32 0.31
N GLY A 230 10.87 16.98 1.60
CA GLY A 230 9.89 17.40 2.60
C GLY A 230 10.48 18.32 3.66
N LEU A 231 9.98 18.16 4.89
CA LEU A 231 10.66 18.66 6.07
C LEU A 231 11.43 17.50 6.72
N LEU A 232 12.48 17.84 7.44
CA LEU A 232 13.11 16.96 8.40
C LEU A 232 12.35 17.03 9.73
N ARG A 233 12.56 16.07 10.62
CA ARG A 233 12.00 16.03 11.99
C ARG A 233 12.25 17.32 12.79
N SER A 234 13.32 18.04 12.48
CA SER A 234 13.66 19.37 13.03
C SER A 234 12.79 20.53 12.51
N GLY A 235 11.83 20.27 11.60
CA GLY A 235 11.05 21.29 10.89
C GLY A 235 11.80 22.00 9.76
N VAL A 236 13.10 21.75 9.59
CA VAL A 236 13.92 22.34 8.52
C VAL A 236 13.60 21.67 7.19
N LYS A 237 13.55 22.43 6.09
CA LYS A 237 13.30 21.87 4.75
C LYS A 237 14.51 21.07 4.25
N GLU A 238 14.24 19.85 3.79
CA GLU A 238 15.22 18.96 3.17
C GLU A 238 15.75 19.53 1.83
N THR A 239 17.05 19.37 1.57
CA THR A 239 17.72 19.85 0.36
C THR A 239 18.49 18.71 -0.33
N ALA A 240 18.46 18.63 -1.66
CA ALA A 240 19.14 17.57 -2.39
C ALA A 240 20.66 17.60 -2.16
N GLY A 241 21.22 16.49 -1.66
CA GLY A 241 22.63 16.37 -1.32
C GLY A 241 23.02 16.90 0.07
N ASP A 242 22.05 17.27 0.93
CA ASP A 242 22.31 17.76 2.28
C ASP A 242 22.87 16.71 3.26
N GLY A 243 22.84 15.43 2.89
CA GLY A 243 23.31 14.32 3.72
C GLY A 243 22.42 14.03 4.93
N SER A 244 21.22 14.59 4.99
CA SER A 244 20.22 14.35 6.04
C SER A 244 19.99 12.86 6.28
N ALA A 245 19.84 12.48 7.55
CA ALA A 245 19.63 11.08 7.90
C ALA A 245 18.22 10.64 7.46
N ALA A 246 18.12 9.51 6.77
CA ALA A 246 16.85 8.98 6.28
C ALA A 246 15.81 8.71 7.38
N ALA A 247 16.25 8.55 8.65
CA ALA A 247 15.36 8.46 9.80
C ALA A 247 14.61 9.78 10.09
N ASP A 248 15.26 10.93 9.89
CA ASP A 248 14.67 12.26 10.14
C ASP A 248 13.77 12.77 9.00
N ARG A 249 13.71 12.10 7.84
CA ARG A 249 13.03 12.63 6.64
C ARG A 249 11.53 12.37 6.65
N TYR A 250 10.74 13.42 6.49
CA TYR A 250 9.29 13.35 6.31
C TYR A 250 8.87 14.05 4.99
N PRO A 251 8.74 13.28 3.88
CA PRO A 251 8.52 13.79 2.52
C PRO A 251 7.26 14.61 2.32
N SER A 252 7.30 15.53 1.34
CA SER A 252 6.09 16.24 0.90
C SER A 252 5.20 15.33 0.04
N SER A 253 3.89 15.35 0.30
CA SER A 253 2.88 14.68 -0.54
C SER A 253 1.89 15.70 -1.10
N TYR A 254 1.07 15.25 -2.05
CA TYR A 254 -0.08 16.01 -2.52
C TYR A 254 -1.05 16.38 -1.36
N LEU A 255 -1.12 15.55 -0.30
CA LEU A 255 -1.88 15.85 0.91
C LEU A 255 -1.23 17.00 1.70
N TYR A 256 0.10 17.01 1.77
CA TYR A 256 0.88 18.08 2.40
C TYR A 256 0.70 19.41 1.66
N GLU A 257 0.74 19.41 0.33
CA GLU A 257 0.51 20.60 -0.48
C GLU A 257 -0.92 21.14 -0.38
N LYS A 258 -1.92 20.27 -0.25
CA LYS A 258 -3.35 20.66 -0.25
C LYS A 258 -3.90 21.00 1.13
N TRP A 259 -3.38 20.40 2.20
CA TRP A 259 -3.96 20.51 3.54
C TRP A 259 -3.04 21.18 4.57
N SER A 260 -1.80 21.54 4.25
CA SER A 260 -0.87 22.16 5.23
C SER A 260 -1.36 23.47 5.87
N THR A 261 -2.31 24.17 5.24
CA THR A 261 -2.87 25.43 5.74
C THR A 261 -4.22 25.32 6.44
N ALA A 262 -4.95 24.21 6.27
CA ALA A 262 -6.30 24.02 6.82
C ALA A 262 -6.69 22.53 6.90
N ALA A 263 -7.54 22.19 7.87
CA ALA A 263 -8.06 20.83 8.01
C ALA A 263 -8.95 20.42 6.81
N PRO A 264 -8.86 19.17 6.32
CA PRO A 264 -9.61 18.72 5.14
C PRO A 264 -11.09 18.48 5.44
N THR A 265 -11.96 19.04 4.58
CA THR A 265 -13.41 18.83 4.61
C THR A 265 -13.89 17.65 3.73
N ASN A 266 -12.99 17.05 2.95
CA ASN A 266 -13.24 15.87 2.13
C ASN A 266 -11.94 15.05 1.99
N PHE A 267 -11.97 13.78 2.38
CA PHE A 267 -10.84 12.87 2.15
C PHE A 267 -10.90 12.18 0.78
N GLY A 268 -12.09 11.95 0.22
CA GLY A 268 -12.33 11.00 -0.87
C GLY A 268 -11.65 11.34 -2.20
N GLU A 269 -11.35 12.62 -2.46
CA GLU A 269 -10.57 13.09 -3.62
C GLU A 269 -9.08 12.76 -3.50
N TYR A 270 -8.57 12.64 -2.29
CA TYR A 270 -7.13 12.64 -1.97
C TYR A 270 -6.63 11.32 -1.39
N LEU A 271 -7.47 10.64 -0.62
CA LEU A 271 -7.21 9.36 0.02
C LEU A 271 -8.10 8.24 -0.56
N ALA A 272 -7.55 7.03 -0.56
CA ALA A 272 -8.24 5.80 -0.84
C ALA A 272 -8.59 5.11 0.48
N HIS A 273 -9.90 5.01 0.75
CA HIS A 273 -10.47 4.20 1.81
C HIS A 273 -11.20 3.00 1.21
N TYR A 274 -11.27 1.89 1.94
CA TYR A 274 -12.13 0.76 1.59
C TYR A 274 -13.46 0.90 2.31
N THR A 275 -14.58 0.74 1.59
CA THR A 275 -15.91 0.81 2.21
C THR A 275 -16.19 -0.45 3.03
N GLN A 276 -17.10 -0.36 3.99
CA GLN A 276 -17.57 -1.51 4.78
C GLN A 276 -17.88 -2.73 3.91
N ASP A 277 -18.61 -2.55 2.80
CA ASP A 277 -19.00 -3.64 1.90
C ASP A 277 -17.82 -4.23 1.09
N MET A 278 -16.78 -3.44 0.78
CA MET A 278 -15.53 -4.00 0.25
C MET A 278 -14.84 -4.86 1.30
N ILE A 279 -14.73 -4.37 2.53
CA ILE A 279 -14.04 -5.07 3.63
C ILE A 279 -14.76 -6.38 3.98
N LEU A 280 -16.09 -6.40 3.93
CA LEU A 280 -16.95 -7.56 4.15
C LEU A 280 -17.09 -8.49 2.93
N GLY A 281 -16.44 -8.21 1.80
CA GLY A 281 -16.49 -9.06 0.60
C GLY A 281 -17.84 -9.05 -0.13
N ARG A 282 -18.69 -8.05 0.10
CA ARG A 282 -19.99 -7.84 -0.55
C ARG A 282 -19.86 -7.17 -1.93
N THR A 283 -18.64 -7.07 -2.46
CA THR A 283 -18.32 -6.48 -3.77
C THR A 283 -17.31 -7.37 -4.50
N SER A 284 -17.15 -7.18 -5.81
CA SER A 284 -16.13 -7.88 -6.61
C SER A 284 -14.70 -7.39 -6.38
N VAL A 285 -14.46 -6.43 -5.48
CA VAL A 285 -13.13 -5.88 -5.21
C VAL A 285 -12.32 -6.82 -4.32
N VAL A 286 -11.28 -7.43 -4.88
CA VAL A 286 -10.29 -8.19 -4.11
C VAL A 286 -9.41 -7.21 -3.32
N LEU A 287 -9.35 -7.38 -2.00
CA LEU A 287 -8.55 -6.53 -1.12
C LEU A 287 -7.19 -7.16 -0.80
N PRO A 288 -6.09 -6.37 -0.75
CA PRO A 288 -4.78 -6.83 -0.31
C PRO A 288 -4.77 -7.00 1.21
N ARG A 289 -5.34 -8.12 1.69
CA ARG A 289 -5.36 -8.50 3.10
C ARG A 289 -4.01 -9.10 3.50
N ALA A 290 -3.40 -8.54 4.54
CA ALA A 290 -2.18 -9.03 5.16
C ALA A 290 -2.55 -9.89 6.38
N ALA A 291 -1.85 -11.01 6.61
CA ALA A 291 -2.13 -11.86 7.76
C ALA A 291 -1.59 -11.22 9.05
N PHE A 292 -2.33 -11.38 10.15
CA PHE A 292 -1.81 -11.07 11.48
C PHE A 292 -0.80 -12.15 11.88
N LEU A 293 0.42 -11.75 12.23
CA LEU A 293 1.55 -12.66 12.41
C LEU A 293 1.76 -13.01 13.90
N ALA A 294 2.09 -14.25 14.24
CA ALA A 294 2.28 -14.61 15.65
C ALA A 294 3.50 -13.93 16.31
N ASN A 295 4.60 -13.78 15.56
CA ASN A 295 5.86 -13.19 16.06
C ASN A 295 6.80 -12.82 14.88
N GLU A 296 7.97 -12.25 15.19
CA GLU A 296 8.94 -11.78 14.19
C GLU A 296 9.50 -12.87 13.27
N ALA A 297 9.50 -14.15 13.67
CA ALA A 297 10.01 -15.24 12.81
C ALA A 297 9.16 -15.48 11.56
N ALA A 298 7.92 -14.95 11.52
CA ALA A 298 7.08 -14.96 10.33
C ALA A 298 7.44 -13.84 9.31
N PHE A 299 8.29 -12.87 9.68
CA PHE A 299 8.57 -11.71 8.84
C PHE A 299 9.24 -12.08 7.51
N ASP A 300 10.15 -13.05 7.45
CA ASP A 300 10.84 -13.36 6.19
C ASP A 300 9.93 -14.01 5.12
N ALA A 301 8.85 -14.67 5.56
CA ALA A 301 7.77 -15.08 4.66
C ALA A 301 6.89 -13.88 4.26
N ALA A 302 6.56 -13.00 5.21
CA ALA A 302 5.77 -11.79 4.94
C ALA A 302 6.48 -10.80 4.00
N ARG A 303 7.82 -10.65 4.11
CA ARG A 303 8.67 -9.84 3.23
C ARG A 303 8.50 -10.20 1.76
N LYS A 304 8.20 -11.47 1.44
CA LYS A 304 8.07 -11.98 0.07
C LYS A 304 6.65 -11.85 -0.50
N SER A 305 5.71 -11.24 0.24
CA SER A 305 4.29 -11.15 -0.12
C SER A 305 3.81 -9.70 -0.24
N GLN A 306 3.10 -9.38 -1.33
CA GLN A 306 2.74 -8.00 -1.68
C GLN A 306 1.76 -7.29 -0.72
N PRO A 307 0.77 -7.93 -0.06
CA PRO A 307 -0.19 -7.23 0.82
C PRO A 307 0.40 -6.44 1.99
N TYR A 308 1.62 -6.78 2.41
CA TYR A 308 2.35 -6.04 3.44
C TYR A 308 2.92 -4.71 2.94
N TYR A 309 2.93 -4.43 1.63
CA TYR A 309 3.57 -3.25 1.04
C TYR A 309 2.57 -2.15 0.70
N ILE A 310 2.79 -0.96 1.24
CA ILE A 310 1.87 0.18 1.17
C ILE A 310 2.58 1.38 0.53
N ARG A 311 1.84 2.21 -0.19
CA ARG A 311 2.38 3.43 -0.81
C ARG A 311 2.57 4.53 0.22
N GLU A 312 3.64 5.31 0.04
CA GLU A 312 3.94 6.50 0.82
C GLU A 312 2.72 7.42 0.95
N THR A 313 2.38 7.78 2.19
CA THR A 313 1.25 8.60 2.56
C THR A 313 1.68 9.47 3.75
N THR A 314 2.35 10.57 3.46
CA THR A 314 2.64 11.64 4.44
C THR A 314 1.52 12.66 4.49
N VAL A 315 1.28 13.21 5.67
CA VAL A 315 0.13 14.07 6.01
C VAL A 315 0.56 15.22 6.94
N PRO A 316 0.04 16.43 6.75
CA PRO A 316 0.32 17.57 7.62
C PRO A 316 -0.44 17.45 8.96
N PRO A 317 0.02 18.08 10.05
CA PRO A 317 -0.68 18.02 11.35
C PRO A 317 -2.13 18.50 11.35
N THR A 318 -2.47 19.43 10.45
CA THR A 318 -3.85 19.87 10.14
C THR A 318 -4.78 18.75 9.69
N ALA A 319 -4.23 17.63 9.20
CA ALA A 319 -4.97 16.46 8.74
C ALA A 319 -4.92 15.29 9.74
N TYR A 320 -4.50 15.50 11.00
CA TYR A 320 -4.51 14.48 12.06
C TYR A 320 -5.92 14.24 12.60
N LEU A 321 -6.77 13.73 11.71
CA LEU A 321 -8.16 13.33 11.91
C LEU A 321 -8.27 11.81 11.71
N VAL A 322 -9.29 11.19 12.29
CA VAL A 322 -9.47 9.72 12.26
C VAL A 322 -9.49 9.14 10.83
N GLY A 323 -10.17 9.80 9.89
CA GLY A 323 -10.18 9.45 8.47
C GLY A 323 -9.00 10.00 7.65
N GLY A 324 -8.21 10.91 8.23
CA GLY A 324 -7.16 11.67 7.54
C GLY A 324 -5.77 11.02 7.54
N VAL A 325 -5.52 10.05 8.42
CA VAL A 325 -4.21 9.38 8.55
C VAL A 325 -4.25 7.92 8.04
N PRO A 326 -3.13 7.38 7.52
CA PRO A 326 -3.05 5.97 7.17
C PRO A 326 -3.25 5.10 8.42
N THR A 327 -4.21 4.18 8.34
CA THR A 327 -4.75 3.43 9.48
C THR A 327 -4.88 1.95 9.15
N VAL A 328 -4.39 1.09 10.04
CA VAL A 328 -4.67 -0.35 10.00
C VAL A 328 -6.12 -0.58 10.44
N ILE A 329 -6.89 -1.33 9.64
CA ILE A 329 -8.11 -1.99 10.10
C ILE A 329 -7.76 -3.46 10.36
N LEU A 330 -7.67 -3.81 11.64
CA LEU A 330 -7.45 -5.18 12.11
C LEU A 330 -8.80 -5.89 12.25
N ARG A 331 -8.87 -7.14 11.79
CA ARG A 331 -9.95 -8.08 12.04
C ARG A 331 -9.41 -9.23 12.88
N PHE A 332 -9.88 -9.33 14.13
CA PHE A 332 -9.38 -10.30 15.11
C PHE A 332 -10.54 -11.14 15.69
N PRO A 333 -10.37 -12.47 15.86
CA PRO A 333 -11.40 -13.35 16.41
C PRO A 333 -11.41 -13.27 17.95
N TYR A 334 -12.32 -12.47 18.50
CA TYR A 334 -12.46 -12.25 19.95
C TYR A 334 -13.73 -12.92 20.44
N ILE A 335 -13.66 -13.74 21.50
CA ILE A 335 -14.83 -14.41 22.10
C ILE A 335 -14.98 -13.93 23.55
N PRO A 336 -16.05 -13.16 23.86
CA PRO A 336 -16.35 -12.70 25.23
C PRO A 336 -16.42 -13.82 26.27
N ALA A 337 -16.11 -13.46 27.51
CA ALA A 337 -16.11 -14.40 28.63
C ALA A 337 -17.50 -14.97 28.91
N GLY A 338 -17.56 -16.27 29.23
CA GLY A 338 -18.80 -16.99 29.55
C GLY A 338 -19.53 -17.61 28.35
N LEU A 339 -19.15 -17.27 27.11
CA LEU A 339 -19.73 -17.89 25.91
C LEU A 339 -19.15 -19.29 25.64
N SER A 340 -19.99 -20.19 25.13
CA SER A 340 -19.60 -21.50 24.60
C SER A 340 -20.10 -21.63 23.17
N LEU A 341 -19.20 -21.43 22.20
CA LEU A 341 -19.55 -21.39 20.77
C LEU A 341 -19.43 -22.76 20.10
N GLN A 342 -20.31 -23.01 19.13
CA GLN A 342 -20.40 -24.25 18.35
C GLN A 342 -19.74 -24.08 16.97
N GLY A 343 -18.66 -24.82 16.72
CA GLY A 343 -17.99 -24.84 15.41
C GLY A 343 -17.32 -23.50 15.08
N ASP A 344 -17.76 -22.87 13.99
CA ASP A 344 -17.29 -21.55 13.55
C ASP A 344 -18.35 -20.44 13.72
N GLU A 345 -19.37 -20.64 14.56
CA GLU A 345 -20.44 -19.66 14.78
C GLU A 345 -19.93 -18.32 15.37
N GLY A 346 -20.75 -17.27 15.20
CA GLY A 346 -20.53 -15.97 15.83
C GLY A 346 -21.06 -15.84 17.25
N TRP A 347 -21.07 -14.60 17.72
CA TRP A 347 -21.77 -14.16 18.92
C TRP A 347 -22.40 -12.79 18.67
N PHE A 348 -23.31 -12.34 19.54
CA PHE A 348 -23.83 -10.98 19.49
C PHE A 348 -23.80 -10.32 20.86
N SER A 349 -23.76 -8.99 20.86
CA SER A 349 -24.04 -8.19 22.05
C SER A 349 -25.38 -7.48 21.93
N PHE A 350 -26.05 -7.30 23.07
CA PHE A 350 -27.24 -6.49 23.24
C PHE A 350 -27.24 -5.93 24.67
N ASP A 351 -27.42 -4.62 24.83
CA ASP A 351 -27.43 -3.95 26.15
C ASP A 351 -26.19 -4.23 27.05
N GLY A 352 -25.03 -4.48 26.43
CA GLY A 352 -23.79 -4.83 27.14
C GLY A 352 -23.71 -6.27 27.64
N LEU A 353 -24.73 -7.09 27.39
CA LEU A 353 -24.69 -8.55 27.56
C LEU A 353 -24.20 -9.22 26.27
N TYR A 354 -23.63 -10.42 26.41
CA TYR A 354 -23.11 -11.23 25.31
C TYR A 354 -23.87 -12.55 25.22
N TYR A 355 -24.08 -13.04 24.00
CA TYR A 355 -24.86 -14.23 23.67
C TYR A 355 -24.26 -14.96 22.46
N ALA A 356 -24.39 -16.28 22.38
CA ALA A 356 -23.94 -17.07 21.23
C ALA A 356 -24.88 -16.95 20.01
N GLU A 357 -24.38 -17.20 18.80
CA GLU A 357 -25.21 -17.16 17.59
C GLU A 357 -26.36 -18.18 17.62
N HIS A 358 -26.14 -19.40 18.13
CA HIS A 358 -27.19 -20.40 18.26
C HIS A 358 -28.36 -19.92 19.14
N GLU A 359 -28.12 -19.06 20.15
CA GLU A 359 -29.19 -18.43 20.93
C GLU A 359 -30.02 -17.49 20.04
N LEU A 360 -29.37 -16.59 19.27
CA LEU A 360 -30.05 -15.71 18.32
C LEU A 360 -30.88 -16.51 17.30
N ARG A 361 -30.32 -17.62 16.84
CA ARG A 361 -30.96 -18.56 15.91
C ARG A 361 -32.20 -19.23 16.52
N GLN A 362 -32.24 -19.49 17.83
CA GLN A 362 -33.45 -19.95 18.52
C GLN A 362 -34.47 -18.83 18.73
N ILE A 363 -34.03 -17.61 19.06
CA ILE A 363 -34.92 -16.45 19.19
C ILE A 363 -35.64 -16.17 17.87
N ILE A 364 -34.90 -16.17 16.75
CA ILE A 364 -35.43 -16.03 15.38
C ILE A 364 -36.43 -17.15 15.04
N LYS A 365 -36.16 -18.41 15.43
CA LYS A 365 -37.05 -19.57 15.16
C LYS A 365 -38.33 -19.58 15.98
N THR A 366 -38.26 -19.14 17.22
CA THR A 366 -39.36 -19.28 18.20
C THR A 366 -40.14 -17.99 18.43
N GLY A 367 -39.57 -16.85 18.02
CA GLY A 367 -40.08 -15.51 18.32
C GLY A 367 -39.91 -15.10 19.79
N LYS A 368 -39.14 -15.86 20.60
CA LYS A 368 -39.06 -15.73 22.06
C LYS A 368 -37.64 -15.52 22.57
N ALA A 369 -37.48 -14.64 23.56
CA ALA A 369 -36.27 -14.51 24.36
C ALA A 369 -36.62 -14.15 25.81
N ASP A 370 -35.83 -14.61 26.78
CA ASP A 370 -36.05 -14.29 28.20
C ASP A 370 -35.91 -12.79 28.50
N ASN A 371 -35.05 -12.11 27.73
CA ASN A 371 -34.97 -10.64 27.72
C ASN A 371 -35.99 -10.08 26.71
N ALA A 372 -37.12 -9.57 27.22
CA ALA A 372 -38.20 -9.01 26.40
C ALA A 372 -37.74 -7.86 25.48
N ARG A 373 -36.72 -7.08 25.86
CA ARG A 373 -36.19 -5.99 25.01
C ARG A 373 -35.34 -6.53 23.87
N LEU A 374 -34.60 -7.62 24.09
CA LEU A 374 -33.93 -8.36 23.02
C LEU A 374 -34.95 -9.01 22.07
N GLN A 375 -36.02 -9.61 22.62
CA GLN A 375 -37.10 -10.18 21.79
C GLN A 375 -37.72 -9.12 20.87
N GLN A 376 -38.01 -7.93 21.41
CA GLN A 376 -38.51 -6.78 20.64
C GLN A 376 -37.50 -6.35 19.56
N ALA A 377 -36.22 -6.17 19.93
CA ALA A 377 -35.18 -5.77 18.98
C ALA A 377 -34.99 -6.76 17.82
N VAL A 378 -35.07 -8.08 18.07
CA VAL A 378 -35.00 -9.11 17.03
C VAL A 378 -36.20 -9.04 16.07
N GLN A 379 -37.39 -8.72 16.60
CA GLN A 379 -38.62 -8.57 15.81
C GLN A 379 -38.61 -7.27 14.98
N GLU A 380 -38.21 -6.14 15.56
CA GLU A 380 -38.10 -4.84 14.88
C GLU A 380 -36.99 -4.84 13.81
N ALA A 381 -35.87 -5.49 14.08
CA ALA A 381 -34.80 -5.72 13.11
C ALA A 381 -35.16 -6.73 11.99
N ALA A 382 -36.34 -7.36 12.06
CA ALA A 382 -36.85 -8.35 11.11
C ALA A 382 -35.83 -9.47 10.77
N LEU A 383 -35.09 -9.95 11.78
CA LEU A 383 -33.99 -10.89 11.56
C LEU A 383 -34.48 -12.26 11.10
N THR A 384 -33.71 -12.88 10.21
CA THR A 384 -33.92 -14.23 9.69
C THR A 384 -32.65 -15.06 9.87
N GLU A 385 -32.72 -16.38 9.69
CA GLU A 385 -31.49 -17.20 9.68
C GLU A 385 -30.50 -16.80 8.57
N GLY A 386 -30.99 -16.17 7.49
CA GLY A 386 -30.15 -15.60 6.43
C GLY A 386 -29.38 -14.35 6.88
N SER A 387 -29.92 -13.59 7.84
CA SER A 387 -29.25 -12.42 8.43
C SER A 387 -27.97 -12.79 9.18
N LEU A 388 -27.84 -14.05 9.63
CA LEU A 388 -26.66 -14.55 10.35
C LEU A 388 -25.46 -14.91 9.43
N SER A 389 -25.61 -14.77 8.10
CA SER A 389 -24.55 -15.09 7.13
C SER A 389 -23.43 -14.03 7.01
N ALA A 390 -23.58 -12.88 7.66
CA ALA A 390 -22.65 -11.77 7.66
C ALA A 390 -22.81 -10.94 8.95
N PRO A 391 -21.79 -10.17 9.38
CA PRO A 391 -21.96 -9.29 10.53
C PRO A 391 -22.91 -8.14 10.22
N PHE A 392 -23.62 -7.66 11.24
CA PHE A 392 -24.54 -6.53 11.20
C PHE A 392 -24.63 -5.84 12.56
N GLU A 393 -25.11 -4.59 12.55
CA GLU A 393 -25.51 -3.84 13.74
C GLU A 393 -26.92 -3.29 13.47
N SER A 394 -27.91 -3.61 14.32
CA SER A 394 -29.33 -3.27 14.11
C SER A 394 -30.11 -3.30 15.42
N HIS A 395 -30.90 -2.26 15.71
CA HIS A 395 -31.77 -2.16 16.91
C HIS A 395 -31.07 -2.50 18.25
N GLY A 396 -29.79 -2.13 18.38
CA GLY A 396 -28.97 -2.40 19.58
C GLY A 396 -28.32 -3.80 19.61
N ILE A 397 -28.61 -4.66 18.63
CA ILE A 397 -27.94 -5.96 18.43
C ILE A 397 -26.70 -5.72 17.55
N SER A 398 -25.52 -6.10 18.05
CA SER A 398 -24.27 -6.11 17.26
C SER A 398 -23.78 -7.55 17.10
N PHE A 399 -23.83 -8.08 15.87
CA PHE A 399 -23.56 -9.49 15.57
C PHE A 399 -22.18 -9.70 14.94
N HIS A 400 -21.30 -10.35 15.71
CA HIS A 400 -19.92 -10.70 15.38
C HIS A 400 -19.85 -12.08 14.72
N HIS A 401 -20.23 -12.13 13.44
CA HIS A 401 -20.13 -13.34 12.61
C HIS A 401 -18.72 -13.97 12.68
N ARG A 402 -18.66 -15.27 13.01
CA ARG A 402 -17.42 -16.02 13.29
C ARG A 402 -16.53 -15.44 14.40
N GLY A 403 -17.11 -14.67 15.32
CA GLY A 403 -16.42 -14.01 16.43
C GLY A 403 -15.49 -12.85 16.02
N TYR A 404 -15.57 -12.38 14.78
CA TYR A 404 -14.70 -11.29 14.32
C TYR A 404 -15.10 -9.94 14.96
N CYS A 405 -14.11 -9.26 15.53
CA CYS A 405 -14.16 -7.86 15.92
C CYS A 405 -13.23 -7.03 15.02
N TYR A 406 -13.63 -5.78 14.75
CA TYR A 406 -12.85 -4.82 13.99
C TYR A 406 -12.27 -3.73 14.90
N TYR A 407 -10.99 -3.41 14.68
CA TYR A 407 -10.23 -2.42 15.44
C TYR A 407 -9.41 -1.54 14.50
N THR A 408 -9.13 -0.30 14.92
CA THR A 408 -8.39 0.69 14.13
C THR A 408 -7.12 1.14 14.82
N ILE A 409 -5.97 1.03 14.13
CA ILE A 409 -4.66 1.47 14.66
C ILE A 409 -4.08 2.52 13.70
N PRO A 410 -4.05 3.82 14.07
CA PRO A 410 -3.47 4.86 13.23
C PRO A 410 -1.94 4.71 13.19
N ILE A 411 -1.36 4.73 11.99
CA ILE A 411 0.07 4.41 11.82
C ILE A 411 0.90 5.64 12.19
N ARG A 412 1.56 5.58 13.34
CA ARG A 412 2.59 6.55 13.74
C ARG A 412 3.83 6.40 12.86
N HIS A 413 4.47 7.53 12.57
CA HIS A 413 5.74 7.58 11.85
C HIS A 413 6.87 7.88 12.85
N PHE A 414 6.90 9.06 13.46
CA PHE A 414 7.80 9.38 14.58
C PHE A 414 7.25 8.87 15.92
N ASP A 415 8.15 8.53 16.85
CA ASP A 415 7.81 8.14 18.22
C ASP A 415 7.54 9.33 19.18
N ASP A 416 7.13 9.04 20.42
CA ASP A 416 6.84 10.06 21.44
C ASP A 416 8.09 10.83 21.96
N SER A 417 9.30 10.39 21.63
CA SER A 417 10.56 11.13 21.86
C SER A 417 10.98 11.95 20.63
N GLU A 418 10.64 11.48 19.43
CA GLU A 418 10.92 12.13 18.15
C GLU A 418 9.93 13.26 17.82
N ALA A 419 8.65 13.08 18.17
CA ALA A 419 7.54 13.99 17.87
C ALA A 419 6.55 14.10 19.06
N PRO A 420 6.99 14.63 20.23
CA PRO A 420 6.28 14.49 21.52
C PRO A 420 4.89 15.14 21.61
N GLU A 421 4.63 16.23 20.86
CA GLU A 421 3.31 16.86 20.84
C GLU A 421 2.34 16.09 19.93
N LYS A 422 1.05 16.00 20.28
CA LYS A 422 0.05 15.33 19.42
C LYS A 422 -0.12 15.99 18.04
N THR A 423 0.27 17.26 17.92
CA THR A 423 0.30 18.06 16.69
C THR A 423 1.70 18.18 16.08
N ALA A 424 2.71 17.46 16.60
CA ALA A 424 4.07 17.52 16.10
C ALA A 424 4.15 17.04 14.64
N HIS A 425 5.01 17.71 13.86
CA HIS A 425 5.28 17.36 12.48
C HIS A 425 5.74 15.89 12.36
N GLY A 426 5.10 15.13 11.46
CA GLY A 426 5.48 13.76 11.13
C GLY A 426 5.13 12.70 12.18
N ARG A 427 4.30 13.01 13.19
CA ARG A 427 3.85 12.02 14.19
C ARG A 427 3.09 10.85 13.55
N TYR A 428 2.31 11.10 12.50
CA TYR A 428 1.57 10.08 11.73
C TYR A 428 2.02 10.01 10.28
N GLY A 429 1.91 8.84 9.65
CA GLY A 429 2.12 8.68 8.22
C GLY A 429 2.84 7.40 7.81
N LEU A 430 2.96 7.21 6.50
CA LEU A 430 3.78 6.19 5.87
C LEU A 430 4.80 6.85 4.95
N VAL A 431 6.08 6.55 5.14
CA VAL A 431 7.20 7.00 4.31
C VAL A 431 7.87 5.80 3.66
N ARG A 432 8.22 5.94 2.37
CA ARG A 432 8.80 4.85 1.58
C ARG A 432 10.13 4.36 2.15
N GLY A 433 10.53 3.13 1.87
CA GLY A 433 11.76 2.52 2.38
C GLY A 433 11.77 2.19 3.88
N ASN A 434 10.63 2.31 4.55
CA ASN A 434 10.47 2.02 5.96
C ASN A 434 9.58 0.79 6.17
N GLU A 435 9.93 -0.03 7.15
CA GLU A 435 9.12 -1.12 7.71
C GLU A 435 8.41 -0.59 8.98
N TYR A 436 7.14 -0.94 9.19
CA TYR A 436 6.35 -0.57 10.37
C TYR A 436 5.90 -1.87 11.06
N ARG A 437 6.11 -2.02 12.36
CA ARG A 437 5.95 -3.28 13.13
C ARG A 437 4.98 -3.10 14.29
N ILE A 438 3.69 -3.22 14.02
CA ILE A 438 2.63 -3.04 15.03
C ILE A 438 2.51 -4.32 15.88
N HIS A 439 3.14 -4.32 17.05
CA HIS A 439 3.09 -5.37 18.05
C HIS A 439 1.82 -5.24 18.90
N LEU A 440 0.82 -6.06 18.63
CA LEU A 440 -0.42 -6.13 19.39
C LEU A 440 -0.20 -6.93 20.68
N THR A 441 -0.05 -6.23 21.80
CA THR A 441 0.31 -6.83 23.10
C THR A 441 -0.90 -7.16 23.96
N ARG A 442 -2.01 -6.41 23.84
CA ARG A 442 -3.22 -6.59 24.66
C ARG A 442 -4.49 -6.21 23.90
N ILE A 443 -5.60 -6.89 24.16
CA ILE A 443 -6.95 -6.45 23.80
C ILE A 443 -7.78 -6.43 25.09
N LEU A 444 -8.33 -5.28 25.46
CA LEU A 444 -9.01 -5.02 26.73
C LEU A 444 -10.53 -5.17 26.64
N ARG A 445 -11.09 -4.98 25.44
CA ARG A 445 -12.54 -4.98 25.16
C ARG A 445 -12.83 -5.50 23.74
N PRO A 446 -14.06 -5.98 23.43
CA PRO A 446 -14.42 -6.27 22.04
C PRO A 446 -14.39 -4.98 21.19
N GLY A 447 -13.97 -5.13 19.93
CA GLY A 447 -14.10 -4.10 18.89
C GLY A 447 -15.50 -4.06 18.28
N SER A 448 -15.67 -3.33 17.16
CA SER A 448 -16.94 -3.25 16.43
C SER A 448 -17.31 -4.56 15.71
N ALA A 449 -18.60 -4.82 15.50
CA ALA A 449 -19.05 -5.95 14.69
C ALA A 449 -18.87 -5.67 13.18
N LEU A 450 -19.01 -4.40 12.80
CA LEU A 450 -18.77 -3.91 11.44
C LEU A 450 -17.42 -3.17 11.34
N PRO A 451 -16.71 -3.26 10.18
CA PRO A 451 -15.53 -2.43 9.93
C PRO A 451 -15.94 -0.97 9.68
N PRO A 452 -15.30 0.02 10.33
CA PRO A 452 -15.75 1.41 10.30
C PRO A 452 -15.51 2.11 8.96
N ASP A 453 -16.46 2.95 8.53
CA ASP A 453 -16.28 3.84 7.38
C ASP A 453 -15.46 5.09 7.76
N LEU A 454 -14.15 4.97 7.62
CA LEU A 454 -13.21 6.08 7.87
C LEU A 454 -13.21 7.14 6.75
N SER A 455 -13.93 6.96 5.64
CA SER A 455 -13.84 7.84 4.45
C SER A 455 -14.37 9.26 4.65
N LYS A 456 -15.05 9.52 5.78
CA LYS A 456 -15.65 10.82 6.15
C LYS A 456 -15.38 11.21 7.61
N ASP A 457 -14.60 10.43 8.36
CA ASP A 457 -14.43 10.65 9.81
C ASP A 457 -13.48 11.82 10.12
N GLN A 458 -14.05 13.02 10.23
CA GLN A 458 -13.33 14.26 10.51
C GLN A 458 -13.13 14.53 12.01
N ARG A 459 -13.37 13.53 12.88
CA ARG A 459 -13.05 13.68 14.32
C ARG A 459 -11.54 13.88 14.49
N PRO A 460 -11.10 14.79 15.38
CA PRO A 460 -9.69 14.91 15.75
C PRO A 460 -9.13 13.58 16.27
N LEU A 461 -7.90 13.25 15.90
CA LEU A 461 -7.30 11.97 16.27
C LEU A 461 -6.88 11.94 17.75
N THR A 462 -7.81 11.51 18.60
CA THR A 462 -7.58 11.39 20.05
C THR A 462 -6.86 10.08 20.38
N GLU A 463 -5.55 10.18 20.60
CA GLU A 463 -4.83 9.12 21.32
C GLU A 463 -5.34 9.06 22.77
N GLU A 464 -6.18 8.08 23.06
CA GLU A 464 -6.71 7.86 24.41
C GLU A 464 -5.63 7.27 25.35
N ARG A 465 -5.81 7.43 26.66
CA ARG A 465 -4.80 7.04 27.67
C ARG A 465 -4.54 5.52 27.76
N ASP A 466 -5.43 4.71 27.18
CA ASP A 466 -5.33 3.25 27.16
C ASP A 466 -4.44 2.77 26.00
N LEU A 467 -4.35 3.54 24.90
CA LEU A 467 -3.48 3.32 23.74
C LEU A 467 -2.02 3.74 24.03
N ARG A 468 -1.38 3.10 25.03
CA ARG A 468 0.03 3.35 25.40
C ARG A 468 1.02 2.76 24.38
N SER A 469 1.03 3.34 23.19
CA SER A 469 1.92 2.92 22.11
C SER A 469 3.33 3.50 22.21
N VAL A 470 4.23 2.74 22.82
CA VAL A 470 5.67 2.98 22.68
C VAL A 470 6.10 2.51 21.28
N VAL A 471 6.88 3.35 20.60
CA VAL A 471 7.49 3.04 19.31
C VAL A 471 9.00 2.90 19.51
N HIS A 472 9.63 1.93 18.84
CA HIS A 472 11.09 1.75 18.86
C HIS A 472 11.63 1.57 17.44
N VAL A 473 12.59 2.43 17.07
CA VAL A 473 13.06 2.58 15.69
C VAL A 473 14.49 2.03 15.52
N ARG A 474 14.74 1.26 14.45
CA ARG A 474 16.10 0.84 14.03
C ARG A 474 16.20 0.69 12.51
N PRO A 475 17.31 1.05 11.84
CA PRO A 475 17.54 0.69 10.44
C PRO A 475 17.75 -0.84 10.26
N VAL A 476 17.53 -1.46 9.09
CA VAL A 476 16.81 -0.97 7.89
C VAL A 476 15.41 -0.49 8.30
N VAL A 477 15.03 0.75 7.95
CA VAL A 477 14.25 1.64 8.86
C VAL A 477 12.90 1.06 9.30
N THR A 478 12.97 0.28 10.37
CA THR A 478 11.93 -0.47 11.04
C THR A 478 11.42 0.36 12.20
N ARG A 479 10.10 0.50 12.28
CA ARG A 479 9.38 1.33 13.25
C ARG A 479 8.38 0.45 13.99
N SER A 480 8.79 -0.19 15.08
CA SER A 480 7.82 -0.98 15.87
C SER A 480 6.90 -0.07 16.67
N HIS A 481 5.69 -0.52 16.95
CA HIS A 481 4.63 0.19 17.67
C HIS A 481 3.90 -0.81 18.55
N GLU A 482 3.81 -0.61 19.86
CA GLU A 482 2.99 -1.49 20.69
C GLU A 482 1.52 -1.03 20.71
N ALA A 483 0.58 -1.93 20.43
CA ALA A 483 -0.85 -1.64 20.44
C ALA A 483 -1.55 -2.30 21.65
N HIS A 484 -2.36 -1.51 22.35
CA HIS A 484 -3.38 -1.97 23.29
C HIS A 484 -4.74 -1.56 22.74
N LEU A 485 -5.68 -2.49 22.59
CA LEU A 485 -6.99 -2.27 21.96
C LEU A 485 -8.14 -2.32 22.97
#